data_AF-A0A5E4VG97-F1
#
_entry.id   AF-A0A5E4VG97-F1
#
_cell.length_a   1.000
_cell.length_b   1.000
_cell.length_c   1.000
_cell.angle_alpha   90.00
_cell.angle_beta   90.00
_cell.angle_gamma   90.00
#
_symmetry.space_group_name_H-M   'P 1'
#
loop_
_entity.id
_entity.type
_entity.pdbx_description
1 polymer ?
#
loop_
_entity_poly.entity_id
_entity_poly.type
_entity_poly.pdbx_seq_one_letter_code
_entity_poly.pdbx_strand_id
1 'polypeptide(L)'
;MTLLTTLLAFAVAIGVLVVFHELGHYSVARLCGVKVLRFSVGFGTPLLKWTMGRDRTEWTVCALPLGGYVRMLDERDETQVVAPEDRARAFNRQSVYKRFAIVAAGPVANFLLAIALYAGLNLAGVTEPVARIAPPAAGTLAARAGLSGGELITGVRDNGKSPDEAVGDEMPVRSWEDLRWRLVDPMIEGQRVTLVARTRDGRAEYMLDAAGQHFDADGEQDFMQRLGLTPSARVKVGQLLPGGAAGPAGLRVGDEITAVDGSGAAPRI
;
A
#
# COMPACT_ATOMS: atom_id res chain seq x y z
N MET A 1 -5.13 -16.42 6.25
CA MET A 1 -4.98 -16.70 4.80
C MET A 1 -4.35 -18.08 4.66
N THR A 2 -4.95 -19.00 3.90
CA THR A 2 -4.33 -20.31 3.62
C THR A 2 -3.35 -20.18 2.44
N LEU A 3 -2.36 -21.06 2.34
CA LEU A 3 -1.38 -21.03 1.23
C LEU A 3 -2.07 -20.98 -0.15
N LEU A 4 -3.14 -21.76 -0.32
CA LEU A 4 -3.93 -21.78 -1.55
C LEU A 4 -4.53 -20.40 -1.87
N THR A 5 -5.10 -19.71 -0.87
CA THR A 5 -5.65 -18.36 -1.07
C THR A 5 -4.57 -17.35 -1.45
N THR A 6 -3.39 -17.44 -0.85
CA THR A 6 -2.25 -16.56 -1.18
C THR A 6 -1.76 -16.81 -2.61
N LEU A 7 -1.60 -18.07 -3.01
CA LEU A 7 -1.17 -18.42 -4.37
C LEU A 7 -2.18 -17.98 -5.43
N LEU A 8 -3.48 -18.16 -5.17
CA LEU A 8 -4.53 -17.73 -6.08
C LEU A 8 -4.56 -16.20 -6.19
N ALA A 9 -4.53 -15.49 -5.06
CA ALA A 9 -4.50 -14.03 -5.05
C ALA A 9 -3.27 -13.47 -5.78
N PHE A 10 -2.11 -14.10 -5.58
CA PHE A 10 -0.87 -13.75 -6.28
C PHE A 10 -0.98 -13.96 -7.80
N ALA A 11 -1.51 -15.11 -8.23
CA ALA A 11 -1.71 -15.41 -9.65
C ALA A 11 -2.66 -14.41 -10.31
N VAL A 12 -3.75 -14.03 -9.62
CA VAL A 12 -4.68 -13.00 -10.08
C VAL A 12 -4.00 -11.64 -10.17
N ALA A 13 -3.25 -11.24 -9.14
CA ALA A 13 -2.55 -9.95 -9.11
C ALA A 13 -1.53 -9.82 -10.27
N ILE A 14 -0.70 -10.85 -10.47
CA ILE A 14 0.22 -10.90 -11.62
C ILE A 14 -0.54 -10.90 -12.93
N GLY A 15 -1.61 -11.69 -13.05
CA GLY A 15 -2.42 -11.75 -14.26
C GLY A 15 -2.96 -10.38 -14.66
N VAL A 16 -3.53 -9.63 -13.71
CA VAL A 16 -4.00 -8.26 -13.95
C VAL A 16 -2.86 -7.35 -14.38
N LEU A 17 -1.74 -7.35 -13.64
CA LEU A 17 -0.59 -6.49 -13.92
C LEU A 17 -0.01 -6.75 -15.32
N VAL A 18 0.16 -8.02 -15.69
CA VAL A 18 0.66 -8.42 -17.01
C VAL A 18 -0.31 -7.99 -18.11
N VAL A 19 -1.61 -8.27 -17.96
CA VAL A 19 -2.60 -7.92 -18.99
C VAL A 19 -2.61 -6.42 -19.26
N PHE A 20 -2.60 -5.59 -18.22
CA PHE A 20 -2.55 -4.14 -18.40
C PHE A 20 -1.23 -3.65 -18.99
N HIS A 21 -0.10 -4.26 -18.61
CA HIS A 21 1.21 -3.97 -19.20
C HIS A 21 1.22 -4.22 -20.71
N GLU A 22 0.83 -5.43 -21.12
CA GLU A 22 0.76 -5.79 -22.54
C GLU A 22 -0.27 -4.94 -23.28
N LEU A 23 -1.40 -4.61 -22.64
CA LEU A 23 -2.42 -3.74 -23.22
C LEU A 23 -1.88 -2.33 -23.49
N GLY A 24 -0.95 -1.82 -22.66
CA GLY A 24 -0.23 -0.58 -22.90
C GLY A 24 0.56 -0.62 -24.21
N HIS A 25 1.44 -1.63 -24.36
CA HIS A 25 2.21 -1.84 -25.59
C HIS A 25 1.31 -1.99 -26.82
N TYR A 26 0.26 -2.82 -26.71
CA TYR A 26 -0.71 -3.06 -27.79
C TYR A 26 -1.40 -1.77 -28.23
N SER A 27 -1.91 -0.99 -27.28
CA SER A 27 -2.69 0.21 -27.56
C SER A 27 -1.83 1.26 -28.26
N VAL A 28 -0.64 1.53 -27.74
CA VAL A 28 0.26 2.54 -28.33
C VAL A 28 0.84 2.06 -29.66
N ALA A 29 1.11 0.77 -29.83
CA ALA A 29 1.53 0.21 -31.12
C ALA A 29 0.48 0.48 -32.21
N ARG A 30 -0.80 0.22 -31.91
CA ARG A 30 -1.88 0.48 -32.87
C ARG A 30 -2.09 1.96 -33.15
N LEU A 31 -2.00 2.82 -32.14
CA LEU A 31 -2.05 4.28 -32.31
C LEU A 31 -0.89 4.80 -33.17
N CYS A 32 0.30 4.20 -33.05
CA CYS A 32 1.47 4.56 -33.86
C CYS A 32 1.42 4.01 -35.30
N GLY A 33 0.39 3.22 -35.64
CA GLY A 33 0.19 2.59 -36.95
C GLY A 33 0.89 1.24 -37.12
N VAL A 34 1.49 0.70 -36.06
CA VAL A 34 2.20 -0.60 -36.09
C VAL A 34 1.20 -1.74 -36.13
N LYS A 35 1.40 -2.70 -37.04
CA LYS A 35 0.57 -3.90 -37.12
C LYS A 35 0.94 -4.85 -35.99
N VAL A 36 -0.07 -5.30 -35.24
CA VAL A 36 0.11 -6.29 -34.17
C VAL A 36 -0.41 -7.64 -34.62
N LEU A 37 0.46 -8.65 -34.59
CA LEU A 37 0.18 -10.01 -35.04
C LEU A 37 -0.45 -10.86 -33.94
N ARG A 38 0.07 -10.76 -32.70
CA ARG A 38 -0.43 -11.53 -31.56
C ARG A 38 -0.40 -10.72 -30.27
N PHE A 39 -1.44 -10.89 -29.46
CA PHE A 39 -1.51 -10.47 -28.06
C PHE A 39 -1.64 -11.74 -27.21
N SER A 40 -0.65 -12.05 -26.39
CA SER A 40 -0.65 -13.25 -25.56
C SER A 40 -0.63 -12.90 -24.09
N VAL A 41 -1.59 -13.46 -23.34
CA VAL A 41 -1.59 -13.48 -21.89
C VAL A 41 -1.09 -14.86 -21.45
N GLY A 42 0.02 -14.89 -20.75
CA GLY A 42 0.70 -16.11 -20.35
C GLY A 42 1.67 -16.67 -21.41
N PHE A 43 2.36 -17.72 -21.00
CA PHE A 43 3.31 -18.50 -21.80
C PHE A 43 2.88 -19.97 -21.96
N GLY A 44 3.53 -20.66 -22.89
CA GLY A 44 3.33 -22.09 -23.14
C GLY A 44 2.12 -22.36 -24.03
N THR A 45 1.44 -23.49 -23.77
CA THR A 45 0.32 -23.95 -24.59
C THR A 45 -0.86 -22.99 -24.49
N PRO A 46 -1.38 -22.47 -25.62
CA PRO A 46 -2.58 -21.65 -25.63
C PRO A 46 -3.79 -22.52 -25.27
N LEU A 47 -4.50 -22.12 -24.22
CA LEU A 47 -5.77 -22.72 -23.79
C LEU A 47 -6.94 -22.16 -24.60
N LEU A 48 -6.89 -20.85 -24.88
CA LEU A 48 -7.87 -20.15 -25.70
C LEU A 48 -7.14 -19.34 -26.75
N LYS A 49 -7.69 -19.35 -27.97
CA LYS A 49 -7.17 -18.57 -29.09
C LYS A 49 -8.31 -18.07 -29.97
N TRP A 50 -8.30 -16.79 -30.29
CA TRP A 50 -9.24 -16.19 -31.24
C TRP A 50 -8.55 -15.08 -32.03
N THR A 51 -9.17 -14.63 -33.13
CA THR A 51 -8.63 -13.51 -33.94
C THR A 51 -9.63 -12.38 -33.97
N MET A 52 -9.18 -11.14 -33.78
CA MET A 52 -10.07 -9.97 -33.69
C MET A 52 -9.43 -8.71 -34.26
N GLY A 53 -10.28 -7.80 -34.76
CA GLY A 53 -9.91 -6.47 -35.21
C GLY A 53 -9.47 -6.42 -36.67
N ARG A 54 -9.26 -5.19 -37.16
CA ARG A 54 -8.91 -4.90 -38.57
C ARG A 54 -7.63 -5.62 -39.02
N ASP A 55 -6.66 -5.75 -38.12
CA ASP A 55 -5.38 -6.41 -38.40
C ASP A 55 -5.40 -7.93 -38.18
N ARG A 56 -6.57 -8.49 -37.84
CA ARG A 56 -6.76 -9.90 -37.46
C ARG A 56 -5.76 -10.36 -36.39
N THR A 57 -5.50 -9.51 -35.40
CA THR A 57 -4.60 -9.82 -34.28
C THR A 57 -5.07 -11.10 -33.59
N GLU A 58 -4.15 -12.02 -33.39
CA GLU A 58 -4.40 -13.26 -32.66
C GLU A 58 -4.31 -13.03 -31.16
N TRP A 59 -5.38 -13.30 -30.44
CA TRP A 59 -5.45 -13.21 -28.99
C TRP A 59 -5.31 -14.60 -28.40
N THR A 60 -4.39 -14.77 -27.45
CA THR A 60 -4.16 -16.06 -26.80
C THR A 60 -4.15 -15.92 -25.28
N VAL A 61 -4.76 -16.89 -24.60
CA VAL A 61 -4.63 -17.09 -23.16
C VAL A 61 -3.96 -18.44 -22.95
N CYS A 62 -2.78 -18.43 -22.34
CA CYS A 62 -1.93 -19.60 -22.20
C CYS A 62 -1.96 -20.16 -20.76
N ALA A 63 -1.52 -21.40 -20.60
CA ALA A 63 -1.61 -22.11 -19.32
C ALA A 63 -0.76 -21.51 -18.19
N LEU A 64 0.38 -20.88 -18.50
CA LEU A 64 1.29 -20.32 -17.50
C LEU A 64 1.09 -18.81 -17.38
N PRO A 65 0.55 -18.27 -16.27
CA PRO A 65 0.24 -16.84 -16.12
C PRO A 65 1.46 -15.97 -15.73
N LEU A 66 2.69 -16.43 -15.99
CA LEU A 66 3.93 -15.80 -15.51
C LEU A 66 4.41 -14.62 -16.37
N GLY A 67 3.58 -14.11 -17.27
CA GLY A 67 3.91 -12.98 -18.15
C GLY A 67 3.02 -12.96 -19.38
N GLY A 68 3.42 -12.21 -20.40
CA GLY A 68 2.68 -12.05 -21.64
C GLY A 68 3.60 -11.47 -22.70
N TYR A 69 3.07 -11.29 -23.91
CA TYR A 69 3.79 -10.53 -24.94
C TYR A 69 2.85 -9.99 -26.01
N VAL A 70 3.21 -8.84 -26.55
CA VAL A 70 2.65 -8.27 -27.78
C VAL A 70 3.63 -8.48 -28.94
N ARG A 71 3.26 -9.38 -29.86
CA ARG A 71 4.04 -9.63 -31.06
C ARG A 71 3.67 -8.63 -32.16
N MET A 72 4.55 -7.68 -32.37
CA MET A 72 4.42 -6.66 -33.42
C MET A 72 5.04 -7.16 -34.73
N LEU A 73 4.54 -6.64 -35.85
CA LEU A 73 5.14 -6.87 -37.16
C LEU A 73 6.55 -6.27 -37.17
N ASP A 74 7.56 -7.08 -37.45
CA ASP A 74 8.96 -6.67 -37.51
C ASP A 74 9.69 -7.46 -38.60
N GLU A 75 10.35 -6.76 -39.52
CA GLU A 75 11.08 -7.39 -40.63
C GLU A 75 12.37 -8.10 -40.20
N ARG A 76 12.85 -7.83 -38.98
CA ARG A 76 14.03 -8.49 -38.42
C ARG A 76 13.71 -9.88 -37.87
N ASP A 77 12.43 -10.18 -37.65
CA ASP A 77 11.99 -11.50 -37.25
C ASP A 77 11.81 -12.37 -38.50
N GLU A 78 12.78 -13.25 -38.73
CA GLU A 78 12.84 -14.14 -39.91
C GLU A 78 11.63 -15.07 -40.03
N THR A 79 10.89 -15.28 -38.93
CA THR A 79 9.69 -16.10 -38.95
C THR A 79 8.44 -15.35 -39.45
N GLN A 80 8.57 -14.04 -39.75
CA GLN A 80 7.48 -13.19 -40.22
C GLN A 80 7.56 -12.93 -41.73
N VAL A 81 6.47 -13.21 -42.44
CA VAL A 81 6.33 -12.80 -43.85
C VAL A 81 5.69 -11.42 -43.91
N VAL A 82 6.49 -10.41 -44.27
CA VAL A 82 6.05 -9.01 -44.32
C VAL A 82 5.62 -8.64 -45.74
N ALA A 83 4.30 -8.49 -45.95
CA ALA A 83 3.76 -8.02 -47.22
C ALA A 83 4.27 -6.61 -47.55
N PRO A 84 4.54 -6.28 -48.84
CA PRO A 84 5.05 -4.97 -49.24
C PRO A 84 4.19 -3.79 -48.77
N GLU A 85 2.88 -3.98 -48.68
CA GLU A 85 1.90 -2.99 -48.20
C GLU A 85 1.96 -2.75 -46.69
N ASP A 86 2.37 -3.74 -45.89
CA ASP A 86 2.46 -3.63 -44.43
C ASP A 86 3.86 -3.18 -43.95
N ARG A 87 4.82 -3.04 -44.87
CA ARG A 87 6.21 -2.64 -44.57
C ARG A 87 6.34 -1.31 -43.83
N ALA A 88 5.48 -0.35 -44.13
CA ALA A 88 5.44 0.94 -43.44
C ALA A 88 4.88 0.84 -42.01
N ARG A 89 4.21 -0.27 -41.70
CA ARG A 89 3.58 -0.58 -40.41
C ARG A 89 4.44 -1.52 -39.55
N ALA A 90 5.63 -1.88 -40.02
CA ALA A 90 6.57 -2.68 -39.24
C ALA A 90 7.19 -1.81 -38.12
N PHE A 91 7.38 -2.40 -36.95
CA PHE A 91 7.90 -1.76 -35.74
C PHE A 91 9.31 -1.20 -35.98
N ASN A 92 10.20 -2.00 -36.59
CA ASN A 92 11.57 -1.62 -36.91
C ASN A 92 11.67 -0.42 -37.86
N ARG A 93 10.67 -0.21 -38.72
CA ARG A 93 10.57 0.93 -39.65
C ARG A 93 10.03 2.21 -39.03
N GLN A 94 9.46 2.15 -37.82
CA GLN A 94 8.98 3.35 -37.15
C GLN A 94 10.13 4.23 -36.66
N SER A 95 9.85 5.53 -36.52
CA SER A 95 10.79 6.48 -35.91
C SER A 95 11.14 6.07 -34.48
N VAL A 96 12.32 6.47 -34.02
CA VAL A 96 12.82 6.15 -32.68
C VAL A 96 11.82 6.56 -31.59
N TYR A 97 11.20 7.74 -31.73
CA TYR A 97 10.20 8.24 -30.78
C TYR A 97 8.97 7.34 -30.69
N LYS A 98 8.45 6.84 -31.81
CA LYS A 98 7.31 5.91 -31.80
C LYS A 98 7.69 4.60 -31.15
N ARG A 99 8.86 4.04 -31.49
CA ARG A 99 9.34 2.78 -30.88
C ARG A 99 9.52 2.94 -29.37
N PHE A 100 10.12 4.05 -28.94
CA PHE A 100 10.27 4.38 -27.53
C PHE A 100 8.92 4.51 -26.83
N ALA A 101 7.97 5.26 -27.41
CA ALA A 101 6.62 5.41 -26.84
C ALA A 101 5.91 4.07 -26.68
N ILE A 102 6.02 3.18 -27.67
CA ILE A 102 5.46 1.83 -27.61
C ILE A 102 6.07 1.00 -26.47
N VAL A 103 7.41 1.01 -26.33
CA VAL A 103 8.09 0.25 -25.27
C VAL A 103 7.84 0.87 -23.89
N ALA A 104 7.73 2.18 -23.77
CA ALA A 104 7.40 2.84 -22.51
C ALA A 104 5.92 2.65 -22.10
N ALA A 105 5.04 2.36 -23.06
CA ALA A 105 3.60 2.28 -22.82
C ALA A 105 3.19 1.19 -21.82
N GLY A 106 3.88 0.06 -21.79
CA GLY A 106 3.59 -1.01 -20.82
C GLY A 106 3.83 -0.58 -19.38
N PRO A 107 5.06 -0.12 -19.02
CA PRO A 107 5.33 0.44 -17.70
C PRO A 107 4.40 1.60 -17.31
N VAL A 108 4.13 2.52 -18.25
CA VAL A 108 3.21 3.64 -18.01
C VAL A 108 1.79 3.14 -17.74
N ALA A 109 1.30 2.13 -18.46
CA ALA A 109 -0.02 1.55 -18.22
C ALA A 109 -0.14 0.97 -16.81
N ASN A 110 0.90 0.27 -16.31
CA ASN A 110 0.92 -0.23 -14.94
C ASN A 110 0.98 0.90 -13.91
N PHE A 111 1.73 1.96 -14.18
CA PHE A 111 1.78 3.12 -13.30
C PHE A 111 0.41 3.80 -13.20
N LEU A 112 -0.28 3.98 -14.32
CA LEU A 112 -1.65 4.50 -14.36
C LEU A 112 -2.64 3.57 -13.67
N LEU A 113 -2.49 2.24 -13.85
CA LEU A 113 -3.30 1.25 -13.13
C LEU A 113 -3.10 1.36 -11.62
N ALA A 114 -1.87 1.50 -11.15
CA ALA A 114 -1.58 1.66 -9.72
C ALA A 114 -2.26 2.92 -9.17
N ILE A 115 -2.15 4.06 -9.86
CA ILE A 115 -2.85 5.30 -9.48
C ILE A 115 -4.37 5.06 -9.40
N ALA A 116 -4.96 4.43 -10.41
CA ALA A 116 -6.40 4.16 -10.44
C ALA A 116 -6.86 3.25 -9.31
N LEU A 117 -6.09 2.18 -9.00
CA LEU A 117 -6.39 1.27 -7.90
C LEU A 117 -6.29 1.98 -6.54
N TYR A 118 -5.22 2.75 -6.31
CA TYR A 118 -5.06 3.53 -5.08
C TYR A 118 -6.15 4.60 -4.93
N ALA A 119 -6.47 5.32 -6.00
CA ALA A 119 -7.54 6.31 -5.98
C ALA A 119 -8.90 5.66 -5.68
N GLY A 120 -9.23 4.55 -6.35
CA GLY A 120 -10.46 3.79 -6.10
C GLY A 120 -10.56 3.29 -4.67
N LEU A 121 -9.46 2.78 -4.11
CA LEU A 121 -9.40 2.32 -2.72
C LEU A 121 -9.65 3.47 -1.72
N ASN A 122 -9.05 4.64 -1.97
CA ASN A 122 -9.25 5.82 -1.12
C ASN A 122 -10.66 6.41 -1.23
N LEU A 123 -11.25 6.39 -2.43
CA LEU A 123 -12.64 6.82 -2.64
C LEU A 123 -13.65 5.88 -1.98
N ALA A 124 -13.36 4.58 -1.93
CA ALA A 124 -14.18 3.60 -1.21
C ALA A 124 -14.10 3.75 0.32
N GLY A 125 -13.11 4.51 0.81
CA GLY A 125 -12.80 4.65 2.22
C GLY A 125 -11.94 3.49 2.72
N VAL A 126 -10.82 3.84 3.36
CA VAL A 126 -9.95 2.87 4.05
C VAL A 126 -10.18 2.92 5.55
N THR A 127 -10.24 1.76 6.19
CA THR A 127 -10.31 1.68 7.65
C THR A 127 -8.89 1.76 8.19
N GLU A 128 -8.54 2.92 8.75
CA GLU A 128 -7.26 3.12 9.40
C GLU A 128 -7.40 2.98 10.93
N PRO A 129 -6.38 2.44 11.62
CA PRO A 129 -6.34 2.49 13.07
C PRO A 129 -6.41 3.94 13.53
N VAL A 130 -7.30 4.24 14.48
CA VAL A 130 -7.33 5.56 15.12
C VAL A 130 -6.05 5.77 15.94
N ALA A 131 -5.63 7.03 16.09
CA ALA A 131 -4.45 7.43 16.87
C ALA A 131 -4.66 7.30 18.39
N ARG A 132 -5.13 6.15 18.86
CA ARG A 132 -5.31 5.87 20.29
C ARG A 132 -4.07 5.18 20.82
N ILE A 133 -3.47 5.76 21.86
CA ILE A 133 -2.19 5.30 22.41
C ILE A 133 -2.43 4.13 23.39
N ALA A 134 -1.64 3.08 23.30
CA ALA A 134 -1.54 2.08 24.37
C ALA A 134 -0.60 2.60 25.47
N PRO A 135 -0.71 2.10 26.70
CA PRO A 135 0.14 2.56 27.80
C PRO A 135 1.63 2.44 27.46
N PRO A 136 2.39 3.54 27.55
CA PRO A 136 3.78 3.58 27.12
C PRO A 136 4.67 2.77 28.08
N ALA A 137 5.70 2.13 27.53
CA ALA A 137 6.71 1.46 28.35
C ALA A 137 7.46 2.48 29.22
N ALA A 138 7.84 2.07 30.44
CA ALA A 138 8.60 2.91 31.35
C ALA A 138 9.91 3.39 30.71
N GLY A 139 10.27 4.66 30.94
CA GLY A 139 11.50 5.26 30.42
C GLY A 139 11.42 5.83 29.00
N THR A 140 10.32 5.59 28.27
CA THR A 140 10.07 6.18 26.95
C THR A 140 9.71 7.67 27.03
N LEU A 141 9.78 8.39 25.90
CA LEU A 141 9.38 9.80 25.84
C LEU A 141 7.90 10.00 26.16
N ALA A 142 7.03 9.14 25.62
CA ALA A 142 5.61 9.17 25.91
C ALA A 142 5.32 9.02 27.41
N ALA A 143 5.99 8.07 28.07
CA ALA A 143 5.84 7.88 29.52
C ALA A 143 6.33 9.11 30.32
N ARG A 144 7.45 9.72 29.93
CA ARG A 144 7.98 10.94 30.58
C ARG A 144 7.08 12.16 30.37
N ALA A 145 6.42 12.22 29.21
CA ALA A 145 5.45 13.26 28.89
C ALA A 145 4.13 13.11 29.69
N GLY A 146 3.95 11.99 30.40
CA GLY A 146 2.77 11.73 31.23
C GLY A 146 1.63 11.02 30.50
N LEU A 147 1.89 10.44 29.32
CA LEU A 147 0.90 9.57 28.66
C LEU A 147 0.70 8.31 29.52
N SER A 148 -0.57 7.97 29.72
CA SER A 148 -1.01 6.84 30.54
C SER A 148 -1.65 5.71 29.72
N GLY A 149 -2.01 6.01 28.47
CA GLY A 149 -2.69 5.13 27.54
C GLY A 149 -4.21 5.33 27.54
N GLY A 150 -4.82 5.03 26.40
CA GLY A 150 -6.23 5.30 26.14
C GLY A 150 -6.52 6.69 25.57
N GLU A 151 -5.54 7.59 25.56
CA GLU A 151 -5.67 8.92 24.95
C GLU A 151 -5.83 8.79 23.43
N LEU A 152 -6.79 9.53 22.87
CA LEU A 152 -6.96 9.66 21.43
C LEU A 152 -6.23 10.92 20.97
N ILE A 153 -5.12 10.80 20.26
CA ILE A 153 -4.42 11.95 19.72
C ILE A 153 -5.26 12.55 18.59
N THR A 154 -5.63 13.82 18.74
CA THR A 154 -6.46 14.57 17.80
C THR A 154 -5.69 15.69 17.11
N GLY A 155 -4.49 16.03 17.58
CA GLY A 155 -3.66 17.05 16.98
C GLY A 155 -2.19 16.96 17.37
N VAL A 156 -1.35 17.62 16.60
CA VAL A 156 0.10 17.74 16.81
C VAL A 156 0.49 19.20 16.57
N ARG A 157 1.35 19.76 17.43
CA ARG A 157 1.99 21.06 17.26
C ARG A 157 3.50 20.91 17.35
N ASP A 158 4.19 21.46 16.37
CA ASP A 158 5.64 21.55 16.38
C ASP A 158 6.08 22.74 17.24
N ASN A 159 7.00 22.51 18.19
CA ASN A 159 7.53 23.53 19.08
C ASN A 159 9.01 23.85 18.78
N GLY A 160 9.56 23.35 17.67
CA GLY A 160 10.96 23.58 17.28
C GLY A 160 11.96 22.95 18.26
N LYS A 161 13.23 23.34 18.14
CA LYS A 161 14.33 22.75 18.95
C LYS A 161 14.50 23.45 20.28
N SER A 162 14.19 24.74 20.35
CA SER A 162 14.42 25.56 21.55
C SER A 162 13.15 26.24 22.07
N PRO A 163 12.96 26.40 23.39
CA PRO A 163 11.74 26.98 24.01
C PRO A 163 11.32 28.36 23.53
N ASP A 164 12.23 29.11 22.93
CA ASP A 164 12.05 30.45 22.37
C ASP A 164 11.56 30.47 20.91
N GLU A 165 11.57 29.32 20.23
CA GLU A 165 11.03 29.21 18.88
C GLU A 165 9.49 29.31 18.88
N ALA A 166 8.94 29.85 17.79
CA ALA A 166 7.51 29.97 17.62
C ALA A 166 6.86 28.58 17.54
N VAL A 167 5.82 28.37 18.35
CA VAL A 167 5.00 27.16 18.29
C VAL A 167 4.18 27.20 17.00
N GLY A 168 4.27 26.14 16.21
CA GLY A 168 3.50 25.96 14.99
C GLY A 168 2.01 25.73 15.25
N ASP A 169 1.21 25.89 14.20
CA ASP A 169 -0.23 25.66 14.25
C ASP A 169 -0.57 24.19 14.56
N GLU A 170 -1.76 23.97 15.13
CA GLU A 170 -2.26 22.63 15.39
C GLU A 170 -2.65 21.91 14.10
N MET A 171 -1.91 20.85 13.81
CA MET A 171 -2.21 19.94 12.72
C MET A 171 -3.20 18.87 13.22
N PRO A 172 -4.38 18.67 12.60
CA PRO A 172 -5.45 17.79 13.10
C PRO A 172 -5.22 16.30 12.77
N VAL A 173 -5.01 15.42 13.74
CA VAL A 173 -4.67 14.00 13.51
C VAL A 173 -5.92 13.17 13.27
N ARG A 174 -5.97 12.43 12.15
CA ARG A 174 -7.13 11.59 11.78
C ARG A 174 -6.91 10.10 12.01
N SER A 175 -5.68 9.62 11.93
CA SER A 175 -5.34 8.21 12.05
C SER A 175 -3.97 7.99 12.68
N TRP A 176 -3.67 6.74 13.01
CA TRP A 176 -2.37 6.32 13.51
C TRP A 176 -1.24 6.65 12.53
N GLU A 177 -1.49 6.44 11.23
CA GLU A 177 -0.51 6.73 10.19
C GLU A 177 -0.28 8.23 10.05
N ASP A 178 -1.33 9.05 10.13
CA ASP A 178 -1.23 10.52 10.16
C ASP A 178 -0.46 11.04 11.38
N LEU A 179 -0.64 10.43 12.56
CA LEU A 179 0.17 10.71 13.74
C LEU A 179 1.64 10.38 13.48
N ARG A 180 1.92 9.19 12.96
CA ARG A 180 3.28 8.73 12.66
C ARG A 180 3.96 9.71 11.70
N TRP A 181 3.34 10.03 10.57
CA TRP A 181 3.91 10.95 9.57
C TRP A 181 4.28 12.31 10.14
N ARG A 182 3.48 12.84 11.07
CA ARG A 182 3.75 14.14 11.70
C ARG A 182 4.85 14.13 12.75
N LEU A 183 5.22 12.95 13.25
CA LEU A 183 6.27 12.80 14.25
C LEU A 183 7.62 12.45 13.62
N VAL A 184 7.65 11.91 12.39
CA VAL A 184 8.89 11.47 11.73
C VAL A 184 9.91 12.61 11.68
N ASP A 185 9.62 13.69 10.96
CA ASP A 185 10.62 14.76 10.76
C ASP A 185 10.99 15.47 12.08
N PRO A 186 10.02 15.93 12.92
CA PRO A 186 10.35 16.65 14.14
C PRO A 186 11.18 15.83 15.14
N MET A 187 10.85 14.55 15.33
CA MET A 187 11.56 13.73 16.31
C MET A 187 12.94 13.33 15.82
N ILE A 188 13.13 13.06 14.52
CA ILE A 188 14.46 12.79 13.94
C ILE A 188 15.35 14.02 14.07
N GLU A 189 14.79 15.22 13.88
CA GLU A 189 15.51 16.48 14.02
C GLU A 189 15.81 16.88 15.48
N GLY A 190 15.32 16.12 16.45
CA GLY A 190 15.48 16.39 17.88
C GLY A 190 14.62 17.56 18.37
N GLN A 191 13.50 17.83 17.71
CA GLN A 191 12.58 18.90 18.07
C GLN A 191 11.66 18.49 19.23
N ARG A 192 10.93 19.46 19.76
CA ARG A 192 9.89 19.26 20.76
C ARG A 192 8.55 19.33 20.07
N VAL A 193 7.65 18.42 20.40
CA VAL A 193 6.31 18.33 19.80
C VAL A 193 5.26 18.22 20.89
N THR A 194 4.23 19.04 20.82
CA THR A 194 3.04 18.87 21.66
C THR A 194 2.01 18.00 20.97
N LEU A 195 1.71 16.87 21.59
CA LEU A 195 0.56 16.05 21.26
C LEU A 195 -0.69 16.62 21.93
N VAL A 196 -1.72 16.80 21.14
CA VAL A 196 -3.04 17.20 21.62
C VAL A 196 -3.92 15.97 21.62
N ALA A 197 -4.44 15.60 22.78
CA ALA A 197 -5.25 14.41 22.94
C ALA A 197 -6.62 14.69 23.55
N ARG A 198 -7.57 13.84 23.19
CA ARG A 198 -8.84 13.69 23.89
C ARG A 198 -8.73 12.54 24.89
N THR A 199 -8.85 12.88 26.16
CA THR A 199 -8.93 11.97 27.29
C THR A 199 -10.38 11.87 27.78
N ARG A 200 -10.63 11.18 28.89
CA ARG A 200 -11.97 11.16 29.51
C ARG A 200 -12.33 12.48 30.18
N ASP A 201 -11.34 13.15 30.74
CA ASP A 201 -11.50 14.41 31.47
C ASP A 201 -11.54 15.62 30.54
N GLY A 202 -11.42 15.39 29.23
CA GLY A 202 -11.55 16.39 28.19
C GLY A 202 -10.34 16.41 27.26
N ARG A 203 -9.86 17.62 26.98
CA ARG A 203 -8.70 17.84 26.12
C ARG A 203 -7.46 18.00 26.98
N ALA A 204 -6.40 17.27 26.66
CA ALA A 204 -5.12 17.31 27.35
C ALA A 204 -3.97 17.44 26.34
N GLU A 205 -2.82 17.93 26.81
CA GLU A 205 -1.65 18.18 25.98
C GLU A 205 -0.43 17.55 26.61
N TYR A 206 0.40 16.90 25.79
CA TYR A 206 1.57 16.13 26.21
C TYR A 206 2.76 16.56 25.37
N MET A 207 3.83 17.03 25.99
CA MET A 207 5.02 17.48 25.27
C MET A 207 6.03 16.34 25.18
N LEU A 208 6.35 15.93 23.96
CA LEU A 208 7.46 15.05 23.64
C LEU A 208 8.69 15.91 23.37
N ASP A 209 9.81 15.58 24.02
CA ASP A 209 11.08 16.29 23.83
C ASP A 209 12.12 15.31 23.30
N ALA A 210 12.43 15.41 22.00
CA ALA A 210 13.43 14.58 21.34
C ALA A 210 14.85 15.15 21.47
N ALA A 211 15.06 16.26 22.17
CA ALA A 211 16.38 16.88 22.29
C ALA A 211 17.41 15.90 22.87
N GLY A 212 18.53 15.75 22.17
CA GLY A 212 19.61 14.84 22.56
C GLY A 212 19.30 13.35 22.42
N GLN A 213 18.17 12.98 21.80
CA GLN A 213 17.88 11.61 21.42
C GLN A 213 18.21 11.38 19.95
N HIS A 214 18.73 10.19 19.63
CA HIS A 214 18.99 9.78 18.26
C HIS A 214 17.99 8.71 17.85
N PHE A 215 17.08 9.07 16.93
CA PHE A 215 16.13 8.14 16.35
C PHE A 215 16.60 7.79 14.94
N ASP A 216 17.06 6.55 14.75
CA ASP A 216 17.34 6.02 13.43
C ASP A 216 16.01 5.60 12.79
N ALA A 217 15.66 6.20 11.65
CA ALA A 217 14.50 5.79 10.87
C ALA A 217 14.67 4.38 10.26
N ASP A 218 15.91 3.90 10.14
CA ASP A 218 16.30 2.63 9.52
C ASP A 218 16.44 1.46 10.52
N GLY A 219 16.13 1.67 11.80
CA GLY A 219 16.28 0.65 12.85
C GLY A 219 15.26 -0.50 12.76
N GLU A 220 15.66 -1.71 13.21
CA GLU A 220 14.79 -2.90 13.26
C GLU A 220 13.57 -2.75 14.19
N GLN A 221 13.59 -1.79 15.13
CA GLN A 221 12.49 -1.47 16.03
C GLN A 221 11.72 -0.25 15.51
N ASP A 222 10.39 -0.36 15.46
CA ASP A 222 9.50 0.71 15.00
C ASP A 222 9.80 2.02 15.76
N PHE A 223 10.13 3.08 15.02
CA PHE A 223 10.39 4.43 15.52
C PHE A 223 9.34 4.88 16.55
N MET A 224 8.06 4.60 16.27
CA MET A 224 6.95 4.95 17.16
C MET A 224 7.05 4.22 18.51
N GLN A 225 7.44 2.94 18.48
CA GLN A 225 7.61 2.13 19.69
C GLN A 225 8.73 2.68 20.58
N ARG A 226 9.82 3.21 20.01
CA ARG A 226 10.91 3.85 20.77
C ARG A 226 10.45 5.14 21.47
N LEU A 227 9.55 5.90 20.84
CA LEU A 227 8.89 7.03 21.49
C LEU A 227 7.95 6.59 22.62
N GLY A 228 7.62 5.29 22.72
CA GLY A 228 6.61 4.76 23.63
C GLY A 228 5.20 4.87 23.07
N LEU A 229 5.05 5.18 21.78
CA LEU A 229 3.78 5.30 21.10
C LEU A 229 3.48 3.99 20.37
N THR A 230 2.50 3.24 20.88
CA THR A 230 1.99 2.04 20.20
C THR A 230 0.48 2.14 20.04
N PRO A 231 -0.10 1.62 18.94
CA PRO A 231 -1.53 1.68 18.74
C PRO A 231 -2.21 0.82 19.79
N SER A 232 -3.22 1.38 20.46
CA SER A 232 -4.09 0.63 21.36
C SER A 232 -4.91 -0.35 20.53
N ALA A 233 -4.44 -1.60 20.48
CA ALA A 233 -5.23 -2.69 19.94
C ALA A 233 -6.35 -3.01 20.95
N ARG A 234 -7.58 -2.59 20.64
CA ARG A 234 -8.75 -3.22 21.28
C ARG A 234 -8.78 -4.66 20.81
N VAL A 235 -8.49 -5.59 21.71
CA VAL A 235 -8.56 -7.02 21.41
C VAL A 235 -10.03 -7.39 21.29
N LYS A 236 -10.53 -7.52 20.06
CA LYS A 236 -11.88 -8.01 19.79
C LYS A 236 -11.86 -9.48 19.41
N VAL A 237 -12.85 -10.22 19.88
CA VAL A 237 -13.05 -11.61 19.48
C VAL A 237 -13.49 -11.63 18.01
N GLY A 238 -12.57 -11.97 17.10
CA GLY A 238 -12.85 -12.02 15.66
C GLY A 238 -13.59 -13.28 15.22
N GLN A 239 -13.17 -14.44 15.72
CA GLN A 239 -13.79 -15.74 15.42
C GLN A 239 -13.65 -16.67 16.62
N LEU A 240 -14.65 -17.50 16.85
CA LEU A 240 -14.61 -18.58 17.84
C LEU A 240 -14.39 -19.92 17.12
N LEU A 241 -13.43 -20.72 17.60
CA LEU A 241 -13.24 -22.07 17.07
C LEU A 241 -14.43 -22.97 17.47
N PRO A 242 -15.02 -23.74 16.52
CA PRO A 242 -15.99 -24.78 16.85
C PRO A 242 -15.39 -25.80 17.83
N GLY A 243 -16.06 -26.02 18.97
CA GLY A 243 -15.58 -26.92 20.04
C GLY A 243 -14.51 -26.33 20.97
N GLY A 244 -14.11 -25.07 20.79
CA GLY A 244 -13.18 -24.38 21.69
C GLY A 244 -13.84 -23.92 23.01
N ALA A 245 -13.04 -23.71 24.05
CA ALA A 245 -13.53 -23.31 25.38
C ALA A 245 -14.16 -21.90 25.44
N ALA A 246 -13.82 -21.02 24.51
CA ALA A 246 -14.26 -19.63 24.51
C ALA A 246 -15.77 -19.44 24.34
N GLY A 247 -16.43 -20.25 23.49
CA GLY A 247 -17.89 -20.17 23.28
C GLY A 247 -18.69 -20.58 24.52
N PRO A 248 -18.43 -21.76 25.12
CA PRO A 248 -19.05 -22.18 26.38
C PRO A 248 -18.77 -21.24 27.56
N ALA A 249 -17.62 -20.56 27.56
CA ALA A 249 -17.27 -19.53 28.54
C ALA A 249 -18.03 -18.19 28.34
N GLY A 250 -18.89 -18.11 27.32
CA GLY A 250 -19.77 -16.97 27.08
C GLY A 250 -19.20 -15.87 26.18
N LEU A 251 -17.97 -16.02 25.67
CA LEU A 251 -17.42 -15.07 24.70
C LEU A 251 -18.20 -15.16 23.38
N ARG A 252 -18.47 -14.01 22.78
CA ARG A 252 -19.13 -13.85 21.49
C ARG A 252 -18.21 -13.11 20.51
N VAL A 253 -18.39 -13.40 19.23
CA VAL A 253 -17.74 -12.61 18.17
C VAL A 253 -18.16 -11.15 18.32
N GLY A 254 -17.19 -10.26 18.38
CA GLY A 254 -17.38 -8.83 18.63
C GLY A 254 -17.15 -8.38 20.06
N ASP A 255 -17.04 -9.30 21.03
CA ASP A 255 -16.70 -8.96 22.41
C ASP A 255 -15.33 -8.28 22.49
N GLU A 256 -15.23 -7.25 23.32
CA GLU A 256 -13.99 -6.53 23.59
C GLU A 256 -13.32 -7.12 24.84
N ILE A 257 -12.14 -7.70 24.68
CA ILE A 257 -11.36 -8.26 25.77
C ILE A 257 -10.63 -7.12 26.47
N THR A 258 -11.08 -6.81 27.68
CA THR A 258 -10.50 -5.75 28.52
C THR A 258 -9.43 -6.28 29.49
N ALA A 259 -9.42 -7.58 29.78
CA ALA A 259 -8.48 -8.23 30.70
C ALA A 259 -8.33 -9.74 30.42
N VAL A 260 -7.14 -10.30 30.67
CA VAL A 260 -6.85 -11.73 30.69
C VAL A 260 -6.17 -12.05 32.03
N ASP A 261 -6.69 -13.03 32.78
CA ASP A 261 -6.16 -13.44 34.10
C ASP A 261 -5.96 -12.30 35.10
N GLY A 262 -6.88 -11.33 35.11
CA GLY A 262 -6.81 -10.15 35.97
C GLY A 262 -5.75 -9.11 35.56
N SER A 263 -4.86 -9.45 34.63
CA SER A 263 -3.95 -8.52 33.97
C SER A 263 -4.67 -7.84 32.81
N GLY A 264 -4.57 -6.52 32.68
CA GLY A 264 -5.20 -5.81 31.57
C GLY A 264 -4.74 -6.38 30.23
N ALA A 265 -5.68 -6.81 29.39
CA ALA A 265 -5.38 -7.25 28.01
C ALA A 265 -4.96 -6.04 27.16
N ALA A 266 -5.40 -4.85 27.60
CA ALA A 266 -4.71 -3.59 27.57
C ALA A 266 -4.87 -2.97 28.99
N PRO A 267 -3.94 -2.15 29.50
CA PRO A 267 -4.04 -1.64 30.87
C PRO A 267 -5.30 -0.81 31.06
N ARG A 268 -5.98 -1.05 32.19
CA ARG A 268 -7.32 -0.55 32.50
C ARG A 268 -7.31 0.97 32.74
N ILE A 269 -8.10 1.65 31.90
CA ILE A 269 -9.11 2.68 32.23
C ILE A 269 -8.67 3.75 33.24
#